data_AF-A0A2S3ZXL0-F1
#
_entry.id   AF-A0A2S3ZXL0-F1
#
_cell.length_a   1.000
_cell.length_b   1.000
_cell.length_c   1.000
_cell.angle_alpha   90.00
_cell.angle_beta   90.00
_cell.angle_gamma   90.00
#
_symmetry.space_group_name_H-M   'P 1'
#
loop_
_entity.id
_entity.type
_entity.pdbx_description
1 polymer ?
#
loop_
_entity_poly.entity_id
_entity_poly.type
_entity_poly.pdbx_seq_one_letter_code
_entity_poly.pdbx_strand_id
1 'polypeptide(L)'
;MANPSPGNSITLRVMAPSNFTVTSELATAVAAAGAAVTALDVTESRHESIVVDITANTTDDAHADRVKEALDALDGVKVLHVSDRTFLMHLGGKLEVVPKVALRNRDDLSRAYTPGVARVCMAIFEDPEAARNLTVKRNTIAVLTDGSAVLGLGNIGPAAALPVMEGKAALFKQFANVDAWPVCLDTQDTEEIIMIAKAMAPVYGGINLEDIAAPRCFEIEKRLREELDIPVFHDDQHGTAIVTLAALRNALKVVEKKIQDVKIVVAGVGAAGNAIIQLLIAQGATNIVACGRNGSVHRNETHIDEHRAWLAENTNPDNFDGTLHEAMTDADVFIGVSGPNVLGEEQIAAMASNAIVFAMANPTPEVDPVIAARHAAVVATGRSDFPNQINNVLAFPGFFRGLLDAGVSDITPNMLVAAAEAIANRVSDDELNASYIIPSVFDPHVAGDVASAVAAAAASNTTERTQS
;
A
#
# COMPACT_ATOMS: atom_id res chain seq x y z
N MET A 1 23.68 -5.81 -6.05
CA MET A 1 23.14 -6.03 -7.40
C MET A 1 21.67 -6.38 -7.26
N ALA A 2 20.79 -5.86 -8.12
CA ALA A 2 19.38 -6.22 -8.09
C ALA A 2 19.24 -7.73 -8.37
N ASN A 3 18.39 -8.41 -7.60
CA ASN A 3 18.08 -9.82 -7.84
C ASN A 3 16.93 -9.93 -8.86
N PRO A 4 16.90 -10.99 -9.68
CA PRO A 4 15.77 -11.22 -10.56
C PRO A 4 14.45 -11.31 -9.79
N SER A 5 13.38 -10.68 -10.29
CA SER A 5 12.11 -10.58 -9.57
C SER A 5 10.91 -10.98 -10.42
N PRO A 6 9.81 -11.47 -9.80
CA PRO A 6 8.56 -11.72 -10.51
C PRO A 6 7.95 -10.48 -11.19
N GLY A 7 8.28 -9.26 -10.73
CA GLY A 7 7.81 -8.02 -11.34
C GLY A 7 8.40 -7.76 -12.72
N ASN A 8 9.57 -8.33 -13.01
CA ASN A 8 10.24 -8.29 -14.31
C ASN A 8 10.27 -9.69 -14.95
N SER A 9 9.16 -10.42 -14.83
CA SER A 9 9.06 -11.78 -15.37
C SER A 9 8.73 -11.75 -16.86
N ILE A 10 9.51 -12.46 -17.67
CA ILE A 10 9.34 -12.57 -19.11
C ILE A 10 8.97 -14.00 -19.52
N THR A 11 8.25 -14.12 -20.63
CA THR A 11 8.07 -15.39 -21.35
C THR A 11 8.66 -15.25 -22.75
N LEU A 12 9.67 -16.05 -23.05
CA LEU A 12 10.29 -16.12 -24.37
C LEU A 12 9.74 -17.33 -25.12
N ARG A 13 9.10 -17.09 -26.27
CA ARG A 13 8.72 -18.16 -27.19
C ARG A 13 9.88 -18.43 -28.12
N VAL A 14 10.45 -19.63 -28.05
CA VAL A 14 11.70 -19.99 -28.73
C VAL A 14 11.47 -21.17 -29.65
N MET A 15 11.83 -21.02 -30.93
CA MET A 15 11.96 -22.14 -31.85
C MET A 15 13.37 -22.70 -31.75
N ALA A 16 13.50 -24.02 -31.65
CA ALA A 16 14.79 -24.69 -31.52
C ALA A 16 14.79 -26.05 -32.24
N PRO A 17 15.96 -26.64 -32.54
CA PRO A 17 16.03 -27.94 -33.22
C PRO A 17 15.40 -29.05 -32.38
N SER A 18 14.73 -30.01 -33.03
CA SER A 18 14.15 -31.18 -32.34
C SER A 18 15.22 -32.20 -31.96
N ASN A 19 15.92 -31.97 -30.85
CA ASN A 19 16.89 -32.90 -30.27
C ASN A 19 16.60 -33.15 -28.78
N PHE A 20 17.28 -34.14 -28.17
CA PHE A 20 17.01 -34.55 -26.78
C PHE A 20 17.54 -33.59 -25.71
N THR A 21 18.47 -32.69 -26.04
CA THR A 21 19.17 -31.82 -25.08
C THR A 21 18.70 -30.37 -25.12
N VAL A 22 17.97 -29.98 -26.16
CA VAL A 22 17.62 -28.60 -26.48
C VAL A 22 16.94 -27.87 -25.32
N THR A 23 16.01 -28.50 -24.60
CA THR A 23 15.33 -27.84 -23.46
C THR A 23 16.29 -27.54 -22.31
N SER A 24 17.27 -28.42 -22.09
CA SER A 24 18.32 -28.21 -21.08
C SER A 24 19.33 -27.15 -21.53
N GLU A 25 19.67 -27.11 -22.83
CA GLU A 25 20.54 -26.08 -23.41
C GLU A 25 19.91 -24.69 -23.30
N LEU A 26 18.63 -24.57 -23.65
CA LEU A 26 17.86 -23.34 -23.53
C LEU A 26 17.80 -22.86 -22.07
N ALA A 27 17.43 -23.74 -21.12
CA ALA A 27 17.40 -23.39 -19.70
C ALA A 27 18.79 -22.98 -19.17
N THR A 28 19.85 -23.66 -19.62
CA THR A 28 21.23 -23.35 -19.24
C THR A 28 21.65 -21.98 -19.77
N ALA A 29 21.31 -21.63 -21.01
CA ALA A 29 21.63 -20.32 -21.58
C ALA A 29 20.94 -19.17 -20.82
N VAL A 30 19.66 -19.34 -20.47
CA VAL A 30 18.92 -18.35 -19.68
C VAL A 30 19.52 -18.19 -18.28
N ALA A 31 19.83 -19.30 -17.60
CA ALA A 31 20.45 -19.27 -16.28
C ALA A 31 21.87 -18.66 -16.32
N ALA A 32 22.66 -18.96 -17.36
CA ALA A 32 23.99 -18.40 -17.57
C ALA A 32 23.96 -16.89 -17.83
N ALA A 33 22.87 -16.37 -18.42
CA ALA A 33 22.64 -14.94 -18.57
C ALA A 33 22.26 -14.23 -17.26
N GLY A 34 22.04 -14.98 -16.16
CA GLY A 34 21.75 -14.47 -14.83
C GLY A 34 20.25 -14.41 -14.48
N ALA A 35 19.37 -14.90 -15.35
CA ALA A 35 17.93 -14.93 -15.11
C ALA A 35 17.52 -16.19 -14.34
N ALA A 36 16.47 -16.06 -13.52
CA ALA A 36 15.94 -17.19 -12.77
C ALA A 36 14.81 -17.87 -13.57
N VAL A 37 15.11 -19.02 -14.18
CA VAL A 37 14.11 -19.82 -14.90
C VAL A 37 13.06 -20.33 -13.92
N THR A 38 11.78 -20.15 -14.27
CA THR A 38 10.63 -20.55 -13.42
C THR A 38 9.74 -21.59 -14.09
N ALA A 39 9.67 -21.61 -15.42
CA ALA A 39 8.94 -22.63 -16.18
C ALA A 39 9.54 -22.82 -17.57
N LEU A 40 9.31 -24.00 -18.14
CA LEU A 40 9.69 -24.35 -19.50
C LEU A 40 8.65 -25.32 -20.06
N ASP A 41 7.95 -24.90 -21.11
CA ASP A 41 6.81 -25.63 -21.69
C ASP A 41 7.02 -25.83 -23.19
N VAL A 42 6.99 -27.08 -23.66
CA VAL A 42 7.02 -27.39 -25.10
C VAL A 42 5.61 -27.20 -25.65
N THR A 43 5.41 -26.17 -26.47
CA THR A 43 4.09 -25.82 -27.01
C THR A 43 3.82 -26.42 -28.38
N GLU A 44 4.88 -26.72 -29.13
CA GLU A 44 4.78 -27.38 -30.43
C GLU A 44 5.97 -28.31 -30.67
N SER A 45 5.73 -29.44 -31.32
CA SER A 45 6.78 -30.39 -31.71
C SER A 45 6.57 -30.84 -33.16
N ARG A 46 7.57 -30.60 -34.00
CA ARG A 46 7.66 -31.02 -35.40
C ARG A 46 8.88 -31.90 -35.62
N HIS A 47 9.00 -32.44 -36.83
CA HIS A 47 10.08 -33.38 -37.19
C HIS A 47 11.50 -32.79 -37.11
N GLU A 48 11.64 -31.47 -37.34
CA GLU A 48 12.95 -30.79 -37.37
C GLU A 48 13.08 -29.69 -36.31
N SER A 49 11.96 -29.27 -35.70
CA SER A 49 11.94 -28.18 -34.74
C SER A 49 10.91 -28.40 -33.64
N ILE A 50 11.17 -27.78 -32.50
CA ILE A 50 10.22 -27.63 -31.41
C ILE A 50 10.04 -26.15 -31.09
N VAL A 51 8.90 -25.81 -30.51
CA VAL A 51 8.66 -24.48 -29.92
C VAL A 51 8.55 -24.66 -28.42
N VAL A 52 9.34 -23.88 -27.70
CA VAL A 52 9.45 -23.91 -26.24
C VAL A 52 9.15 -22.50 -25.72
N ASP A 53 8.18 -22.40 -24.82
CA ASP A 53 7.96 -21.18 -24.05
C ASP A 53 8.80 -21.29 -22.77
N ILE A 54 9.70 -20.33 -22.55
CA ILE A 54 10.57 -20.26 -21.38
C ILE A 54 10.14 -19.08 -20.53
N THR A 55 9.76 -19.32 -19.28
CA THR A 55 9.45 -18.25 -18.33
C THR A 55 10.62 -18.04 -17.39
N ALA A 56 11.08 -16.80 -17.27
CA ALA A 56 12.19 -16.43 -16.40
C ALA A 56 11.98 -15.06 -15.76
N ASN A 57 12.47 -14.91 -14.53
CA ASN A 57 12.54 -13.61 -13.87
C ASN A 57 13.86 -12.95 -14.26
N THR A 58 13.81 -11.66 -14.57
CA THR A 58 14.99 -10.81 -14.83
C THR A 58 15.08 -9.69 -13.81
N THR A 59 16.13 -8.89 -13.88
CA THR A 59 16.33 -7.73 -12.98
C THR A 59 15.68 -6.47 -13.53
N ASP A 60 15.60 -6.35 -14.85
CA ASP A 60 15.17 -5.18 -15.62
C ASP A 60 15.04 -5.57 -17.11
N ASP A 61 14.58 -4.62 -17.94
CA ASP A 61 14.42 -4.80 -19.38
C ASP A 61 15.74 -5.09 -20.10
N ALA A 62 16.83 -4.42 -19.71
CA ALA A 62 18.13 -4.64 -20.33
C ALA A 62 18.66 -6.06 -20.04
N HIS A 63 18.32 -6.64 -18.90
CA HIS A 63 18.61 -8.04 -18.59
C HIS A 63 17.73 -9.00 -19.41
N ALA A 64 16.46 -8.67 -19.63
CA ALA A 64 15.61 -9.44 -20.54
C ALA A 64 16.18 -9.49 -21.96
N ASP A 65 16.71 -8.37 -22.46
CA ASP A 65 17.38 -8.31 -23.76
C ASP A 65 18.64 -9.19 -23.79
N ARG A 66 19.48 -9.16 -22.75
CA ARG A 66 20.65 -10.05 -22.65
C ARG A 66 20.27 -11.53 -22.65
N VAL A 67 19.18 -11.90 -21.97
CA VAL A 67 18.65 -13.28 -21.97
C VAL A 67 18.23 -13.70 -23.38
N LYS A 68 17.52 -12.81 -24.09
CA LYS A 68 17.12 -13.03 -25.48
C LYS A 68 18.35 -13.21 -26.38
N GLU A 69 19.35 -12.34 -26.27
CA GLU A 69 20.59 -12.42 -27.03
C GLU A 69 21.35 -13.72 -26.77
N ALA A 70 21.41 -14.19 -25.52
CA ALA A 70 22.05 -15.45 -25.16
C ALA A 70 21.36 -16.67 -25.81
N LEU A 71 20.03 -16.63 -25.93
CA LEU A 71 19.26 -17.67 -26.61
C LEU A 71 19.43 -17.63 -28.14
N ASP A 72 19.37 -16.44 -28.74
CA ASP A 72 19.57 -16.24 -30.19
C ASP A 72 21.01 -16.59 -30.63
N ALA A 73 21.96 -16.66 -29.70
CA ALA A 73 23.34 -17.09 -29.97
C ALA A 73 23.53 -18.61 -30.06
N LEU A 74 22.53 -19.41 -29.65
CA LEU A 74 22.57 -20.88 -29.78
C LEU A 74 22.30 -21.32 -31.22
N ASP A 75 23.02 -22.35 -31.68
CA ASP A 75 22.88 -22.82 -33.06
C ASP A 75 21.48 -23.41 -33.34
N GLY A 76 20.87 -22.96 -34.43
CA GLY A 76 19.51 -23.36 -34.83
C GLY A 76 18.38 -22.86 -33.90
N VAL A 77 18.67 -22.00 -32.92
CA VAL A 77 17.69 -21.42 -32.00
C VAL A 77 17.29 -20.04 -32.46
N LYS A 78 16.01 -19.70 -32.30
CA LYS A 78 15.46 -18.37 -32.59
C LYS A 78 14.37 -17.99 -31.61
N VAL A 79 14.54 -16.86 -30.93
CA VAL A 79 13.47 -16.26 -30.12
C VAL A 79 12.44 -15.63 -31.07
N LEU A 80 11.22 -16.15 -31.06
CA LEU A 80 10.11 -15.68 -31.89
C LEU A 80 9.40 -14.49 -31.25
N HIS A 81 9.21 -14.51 -29.94
CA HIS A 81 8.52 -13.46 -29.20
C HIS A 81 9.06 -13.37 -27.78
N VAL A 82 9.10 -12.15 -27.22
CA VAL A 82 9.35 -11.90 -25.80
C VAL A 82 8.14 -11.16 -25.26
N SER A 83 7.49 -11.74 -24.26
CA SER A 83 6.33 -11.15 -23.61
C SER A 83 6.68 -10.81 -22.16
N ASP A 84 6.45 -9.57 -21.77
CA ASP A 84 6.47 -9.18 -20.36
C ASP A 84 5.18 -9.64 -19.67
N ARG A 85 5.30 -10.44 -18.62
CA ARG A 85 4.14 -11.03 -17.93
C ARG A 85 3.35 -10.02 -17.10
N THR A 86 4.00 -8.96 -16.63
CA THR A 86 3.34 -7.84 -15.96
C THR A 86 2.45 -7.10 -16.97
N PHE A 87 2.95 -6.81 -18.17
CA PHE A 87 2.12 -6.19 -19.21
C PHE A 87 0.99 -7.11 -19.68
N LEU A 88 1.25 -8.42 -19.83
CA LEU A 88 0.21 -9.39 -20.18
C LEU A 88 -0.92 -9.43 -19.15
N MET A 89 -0.61 -9.32 -17.86
CA MET A 89 -1.60 -9.25 -16.78
C MET A 89 -2.51 -8.01 -16.86
N HIS A 90 -2.05 -6.96 -17.54
CA HIS A 90 -2.78 -5.69 -17.69
C HIS A 90 -3.58 -5.58 -19.00
N LEU A 91 -3.55 -6.60 -19.86
CA LEU A 91 -4.33 -6.58 -21.11
C LEU A 91 -5.84 -6.54 -20.81
N GLY A 92 -6.47 -5.40 -21.12
CA GLY A 92 -7.90 -5.19 -20.86
C GLY A 92 -8.24 -4.70 -19.45
N GLY A 93 -7.23 -4.39 -18.63
CA GLY A 93 -7.41 -3.98 -17.23
C GLY A 93 -7.59 -5.15 -16.27
N LYS A 94 -7.62 -4.85 -14.96
CA LYS A 94 -7.69 -5.87 -13.90
C LYS A 94 -9.08 -6.07 -13.28
N LEU A 95 -10.08 -5.32 -13.75
CA LEU A 95 -11.42 -5.28 -13.15
C LEU A 95 -12.50 -5.55 -14.20
N GLU A 96 -13.59 -6.17 -13.75
CA GLU A 96 -14.82 -6.34 -14.52
C GLU A 96 -16.05 -6.06 -13.66
N VAL A 97 -17.19 -5.76 -14.30
CA VAL A 97 -18.48 -5.57 -13.63
C VAL A 97 -19.38 -6.76 -13.94
N VAL A 98 -19.73 -7.52 -12.90
CA VAL A 98 -20.59 -8.70 -13.01
C VAL A 98 -21.91 -8.46 -12.26
N PRO A 99 -23.08 -8.64 -12.90
CA PRO A 99 -24.36 -8.54 -12.21
C PRO A 99 -24.48 -9.54 -11.05
N LYS A 100 -24.91 -9.08 -9.87
CA LYS A 100 -25.18 -9.96 -8.70
C LYS A 100 -26.47 -10.78 -8.84
N VAL A 101 -27.31 -10.47 -9.83
CA VAL A 101 -28.58 -11.15 -10.09
C VAL A 101 -28.63 -11.65 -11.53
N ALA A 102 -29.22 -12.83 -11.73
CA ALA A 102 -29.38 -13.40 -13.06
C ALA A 102 -30.53 -12.72 -13.83
N LEU A 103 -30.30 -12.40 -15.10
CA LEU A 103 -31.29 -11.81 -16.00
C LEU A 103 -31.64 -12.79 -17.13
N ARG A 104 -32.42 -13.84 -16.81
CA ARG A 104 -32.63 -14.98 -17.73
C ARG A 104 -33.90 -14.87 -18.56
N ASN A 105 -34.89 -14.15 -18.07
CA ASN A 105 -36.22 -14.10 -18.66
C ASN A 105 -36.88 -12.74 -18.40
N ARG A 106 -38.09 -12.56 -18.94
CA ARG A 106 -38.86 -11.32 -18.80
C ARG A 106 -39.24 -10.99 -17.35
N ASP A 107 -39.48 -12.00 -16.51
CA ASP A 107 -39.82 -11.81 -15.10
C ASP A 107 -38.62 -11.22 -14.34
N ASP A 108 -37.43 -11.82 -14.50
CA ASP A 108 -36.17 -11.31 -13.94
C ASP A 108 -35.91 -9.85 -14.40
N LEU A 109 -36.05 -9.58 -15.71
CA LEU A 109 -35.86 -8.23 -16.27
C LEU A 109 -36.87 -7.22 -15.71
N SER A 110 -38.14 -7.61 -15.57
CA SER A 110 -39.20 -6.71 -15.10
C SER A 110 -39.04 -6.28 -13.64
N ARG A 111 -38.31 -7.07 -12.83
CA ARG A 111 -37.99 -6.78 -11.43
C ARG A 111 -36.68 -6.01 -11.28
N ALA A 112 -35.64 -6.41 -12.02
CA ALA A 112 -34.34 -5.75 -11.98
C ALA A 112 -34.33 -4.39 -12.69
N TYR A 113 -35.23 -4.20 -13.65
CA TYR A 113 -35.36 -2.97 -14.42
C TYR A 113 -36.83 -2.55 -14.53
N THR A 114 -37.26 -2.02 -15.67
CA THR A 114 -38.61 -1.51 -15.84
C THR A 114 -39.64 -2.65 -15.96
N PRO A 115 -40.83 -2.49 -15.34
CA PRO A 115 -41.27 -1.34 -14.54
C PRO A 115 -40.91 -1.44 -13.03
N GLY A 116 -40.45 -2.59 -12.54
CA GLY A 116 -40.30 -2.88 -11.10
C GLY A 116 -39.34 -1.97 -10.35
N VAL A 117 -38.22 -1.59 -10.97
CA VAL A 117 -37.19 -0.72 -10.38
C VAL A 117 -37.74 0.63 -9.91
N ALA A 118 -38.81 1.14 -10.54
CA ALA A 118 -39.43 2.41 -10.15
C ALA A 118 -39.92 2.41 -8.68
N ARG A 119 -40.36 1.25 -8.16
CA ARG A 119 -40.76 1.12 -6.75
C ARG A 119 -39.58 1.26 -5.80
N VAL A 120 -38.41 0.75 -6.19
CA VAL A 120 -37.16 0.88 -5.42
C VAL A 120 -36.70 2.34 -5.43
N CYS A 121 -36.78 3.02 -6.59
CA CYS A 121 -36.48 4.44 -6.68
C CYS A 121 -37.38 5.28 -5.76
N MET A 122 -38.69 5.02 -5.74
CA MET A 122 -39.61 5.76 -4.87
C MET A 122 -39.37 5.47 -3.38
N ALA A 123 -39.01 4.23 -3.02
CA ALA A 123 -38.65 3.92 -1.64
C ALA A 123 -37.41 4.72 -1.16
N ILE A 124 -36.41 4.91 -2.03
CA ILE A 124 -35.23 5.74 -1.72
C ILE A 124 -35.57 7.23 -1.70
N PHE A 125 -36.50 7.68 -2.56
CA PHE A 125 -36.99 9.05 -2.54
C PHE A 125 -37.72 9.38 -1.21
N GLU A 126 -38.49 8.44 -0.68
CA GLU A 126 -39.19 8.57 0.60
C GLU A 126 -38.24 8.44 1.81
N ASP A 127 -37.24 7.57 1.71
CA ASP A 127 -36.22 7.33 2.73
C ASP A 127 -34.82 7.22 2.08
N PRO A 128 -34.02 8.31 2.07
CA PRO A 128 -32.69 8.31 1.46
C PRO A 128 -31.72 7.27 2.05
N GLU A 129 -31.87 6.89 3.32
CA GLU A 129 -31.00 5.89 3.96
C GLU A 129 -31.19 4.49 3.33
N ALA A 130 -32.38 4.22 2.76
CA ALA A 130 -32.67 2.98 2.07
C ALA A 130 -31.74 2.73 0.87
N ALA A 131 -31.10 3.77 0.31
CA ALA A 131 -30.11 3.64 -0.76
C ALA A 131 -28.99 2.68 -0.36
N ARG A 132 -28.56 2.70 0.91
CA ARG A 132 -27.52 1.82 1.43
C ARG A 132 -27.94 0.35 1.40
N ASN A 133 -29.22 0.03 1.61
CA ASN A 133 -29.69 -1.35 1.65
C ASN A 133 -30.17 -1.87 0.29
N LEU A 134 -30.64 -0.97 -0.58
CA LEU A 134 -31.29 -1.31 -1.84
C LEU A 134 -30.38 -1.15 -3.07
N THR A 135 -29.14 -0.69 -2.89
CA THR A 135 -28.21 -0.44 -4.00
C THR A 135 -26.79 -0.93 -3.68
N VAL A 136 -25.89 -0.75 -4.66
CA VAL A 136 -24.46 -1.04 -4.52
C VAL A 136 -23.78 -0.19 -3.44
N LYS A 137 -24.35 0.96 -3.05
CA LYS A 137 -23.84 1.88 -2.01
C LYS A 137 -23.47 1.15 -0.72
N ARG A 138 -24.14 0.04 -0.39
CA ARG A 138 -23.84 -0.81 0.77
C ARG A 138 -22.37 -1.20 0.89
N ASN A 139 -21.73 -1.50 -0.24
CA ASN A 139 -20.47 -2.23 -0.29
C ASN A 139 -19.47 -1.64 -1.28
N THR A 140 -19.82 -0.54 -1.95
CA THR A 140 -19.01 0.05 -3.01
C THR A 140 -18.27 1.28 -2.52
N ILE A 141 -16.97 1.38 -2.81
CA ILE A 141 -16.15 2.55 -2.49
C ILE A 141 -15.47 3.11 -3.75
N ALA A 142 -15.16 4.40 -3.73
CA ALA A 142 -14.31 5.01 -4.75
C ALA A 142 -12.84 4.96 -4.30
N VAL A 143 -11.95 4.51 -5.18
CA VAL A 143 -10.49 4.71 -5.02
C VAL A 143 -10.14 5.96 -5.83
N LEU A 144 -10.10 7.10 -5.16
CA LEU A 144 -10.03 8.43 -5.74
C LEU A 144 -8.59 8.96 -5.75
N THR A 145 -8.11 9.39 -6.93
CA THR A 145 -6.77 9.97 -7.10
C THR A 145 -6.77 11.08 -8.15
N ASP A 146 -5.80 11.99 -8.10
CA ASP A 146 -5.44 12.92 -9.18
C ASP A 146 -4.16 12.49 -9.93
N GLY A 147 -3.52 11.39 -9.49
CA GLY A 147 -2.26 10.88 -10.04
C GLY A 147 -1.04 11.77 -9.77
N SER A 148 -1.10 12.64 -8.76
CA SER A 148 -0.03 13.60 -8.47
C SER A 148 1.11 13.05 -7.60
N ALA A 149 0.93 11.89 -6.96
CA ALA A 149 1.95 11.25 -6.13
C ALA A 149 1.95 9.72 -6.27
N VAL A 150 1.94 9.20 -7.50
CA VAL A 150 1.83 7.76 -7.76
C VAL A 150 3.09 7.02 -7.33
N LEU A 151 3.00 6.23 -6.26
CA LEU A 151 4.12 5.45 -5.71
C LEU A 151 5.37 6.35 -5.48
N GLY A 152 6.55 5.88 -5.88
CA GLY A 152 7.79 6.67 -5.95
C GLY A 152 8.01 7.40 -7.28
N LEU A 153 7.01 7.40 -8.19
CA LEU A 153 7.12 7.99 -9.53
C LEU A 153 6.74 9.47 -9.57
N GLY A 154 6.03 9.95 -8.54
CA GLY A 154 5.60 11.33 -8.44
C GLY A 154 4.38 11.64 -9.31
N ASN A 155 4.33 12.87 -9.84
CA ASN A 155 3.20 13.34 -10.62
C ASN A 155 3.29 12.85 -12.07
N ILE A 156 2.59 11.77 -12.37
CA ILE A 156 2.51 11.16 -13.71
C ILE A 156 1.11 11.27 -14.34
N GLY A 157 0.18 11.90 -13.62
CA GLY A 157 -1.17 12.18 -14.07
C GLY A 157 -2.14 10.99 -13.90
N PRO A 158 -3.45 11.26 -14.06
CA PRO A 158 -4.52 10.32 -13.70
C PRO A 158 -4.52 9.06 -14.56
N ALA A 159 -4.26 9.18 -15.87
CA ALA A 159 -4.29 8.03 -16.78
C ALA A 159 -3.18 7.02 -16.47
N ALA A 160 -1.99 7.50 -16.11
CA ALA A 160 -0.87 6.66 -15.71
C ALA A 160 -1.03 6.08 -14.30
N ALA A 161 -1.86 6.71 -13.44
CA ALA A 161 -2.21 6.20 -12.12
C ALA A 161 -3.23 5.04 -12.16
N LEU A 162 -4.06 4.96 -13.21
CA LEU A 162 -5.17 4.01 -13.31
C LEU A 162 -4.77 2.54 -13.04
N PRO A 163 -3.63 2.02 -13.54
CA PRO A 163 -3.21 0.65 -13.23
C PRO A 163 -2.98 0.41 -11.73
N VAL A 164 -2.50 1.40 -10.97
CA VAL A 164 -2.32 1.31 -9.51
C VAL A 164 -3.69 1.29 -8.82
N MET A 165 -4.60 2.17 -9.25
CA MET A 165 -5.96 2.26 -8.69
C MET A 165 -6.79 0.99 -8.94
N GLU A 166 -6.66 0.38 -10.12
CA GLU A 166 -7.25 -0.94 -10.39
C GLU A 166 -6.67 -2.02 -9.46
N GLY A 167 -5.36 -1.96 -9.20
CA GLY A 167 -4.69 -2.87 -8.26
C GLY A 167 -5.26 -2.72 -6.85
N LYS A 168 -5.36 -1.50 -6.34
CA LYS A 168 -6.01 -1.16 -5.07
C LYS A 168 -7.42 -1.74 -4.99
N ALA A 169 -8.22 -1.51 -6.01
CA ALA A 169 -9.59 -2.01 -6.07
C ALA A 169 -9.66 -3.56 -6.06
N ALA A 170 -8.76 -4.23 -6.78
CA ALA A 170 -8.65 -5.69 -6.76
C ALA A 170 -8.28 -6.21 -5.36
N LEU A 171 -7.40 -5.52 -4.63
CA LEU A 171 -6.99 -5.87 -3.27
C LEU A 171 -8.13 -5.69 -2.26
N PHE A 172 -8.91 -4.60 -2.36
CA PHE A 172 -10.15 -4.41 -1.59
C PHE A 172 -11.11 -5.59 -1.77
N LYS A 173 -11.29 -6.02 -3.03
CA LYS A 173 -12.17 -7.14 -3.35
C LYS A 173 -11.64 -8.46 -2.80
N GLN A 174 -10.37 -8.74 -3.03
CA GLN A 174 -9.73 -10.01 -2.68
C GLN A 174 -9.66 -10.23 -1.16
N PHE A 175 -9.25 -9.21 -0.40
CA PHE A 175 -8.97 -9.37 1.02
C PHE A 175 -10.15 -9.05 1.94
N ALA A 176 -11.11 -8.24 1.49
CA ALA A 176 -12.19 -7.78 2.34
C ALA A 176 -13.58 -7.83 1.68
N ASN A 177 -13.68 -8.35 0.45
CA ASN A 177 -14.91 -8.39 -0.33
C ASN A 177 -15.60 -7.02 -0.47
N VAL A 178 -14.81 -5.95 -0.56
CA VAL A 178 -15.29 -4.58 -0.81
C VAL A 178 -15.30 -4.33 -2.31
N ASP A 179 -16.42 -3.82 -2.84
CA ASP A 179 -16.59 -3.55 -4.28
C ASP A 179 -15.99 -2.17 -4.62
N ALA A 180 -14.66 -2.09 -4.74
CA ALA A 180 -13.97 -0.84 -5.03
C ALA A 180 -13.94 -0.50 -6.53
N TRP A 181 -14.00 0.79 -6.88
CA TRP A 181 -13.88 1.25 -8.26
C TRP A 181 -12.86 2.40 -8.39
N PRO A 182 -11.94 2.35 -9.37
CA PRO A 182 -10.96 3.42 -9.57
C PRO A 182 -11.63 4.69 -10.13
N VAL A 183 -11.28 5.83 -9.55
CA VAL A 183 -11.72 7.17 -9.97
C VAL A 183 -10.48 8.06 -10.08
N CYS A 184 -9.94 8.19 -11.29
CA CYS A 184 -8.78 9.05 -11.56
C CYS A 184 -9.27 10.37 -12.17
N LEU A 185 -9.11 11.49 -11.45
CA LEU A 185 -9.58 12.81 -11.88
C LEU A 185 -8.50 13.54 -12.70
N ASP A 186 -8.89 14.05 -13.86
CA ASP A 186 -8.02 14.91 -14.70
C ASP A 186 -8.10 16.38 -14.27
N THR A 187 -7.90 16.60 -12.97
CA THR A 187 -7.73 17.90 -12.35
C THR A 187 -6.86 17.75 -11.11
N GLN A 188 -6.08 18.79 -10.81
CA GLN A 188 -5.26 18.89 -9.60
C GLN A 188 -5.64 20.13 -8.77
N ASP A 189 -6.77 20.77 -9.12
CA ASP A 189 -7.35 21.84 -8.33
C ASP A 189 -8.06 21.27 -7.11
N THR A 190 -7.68 21.75 -5.92
CA THR A 190 -8.19 21.25 -4.64
C THR A 190 -9.73 21.34 -4.55
N GLU A 191 -10.31 22.48 -4.91
CA GLU A 191 -11.75 22.71 -4.79
C GLU A 191 -12.53 21.93 -5.84
N GLU A 192 -12.01 21.79 -7.05
CA GLU A 192 -12.62 20.95 -8.09
C GLU A 192 -12.64 19.47 -7.67
N ILE A 193 -11.55 18.94 -7.11
CA ILE A 193 -11.50 17.56 -6.58
C ILE A 193 -12.55 17.38 -5.48
N ILE A 194 -12.63 18.30 -4.52
CA ILE A 194 -13.61 18.25 -3.42
C ILE A 194 -15.04 18.28 -3.99
N MET A 195 -15.32 19.18 -4.93
CA MET A 195 -16.63 19.30 -5.56
C MET A 195 -17.04 18.02 -6.30
N ILE A 196 -16.14 17.43 -7.09
CA ILE A 196 -16.40 16.20 -7.84
C ILE A 196 -16.63 15.02 -6.89
N ALA A 197 -15.77 14.87 -5.88
CA ALA A 197 -15.91 13.82 -4.87
C ALA A 197 -17.26 13.88 -4.16
N LYS A 198 -17.71 15.09 -3.81
CA LYS A 198 -19.05 15.31 -3.23
C LYS A 198 -20.18 14.98 -4.19
N ALA A 199 -20.07 15.38 -5.45
CA ALA A 199 -21.09 15.11 -6.46
C ALA A 199 -21.28 13.60 -6.73
N MET A 200 -20.20 12.80 -6.61
CA MET A 200 -20.25 11.35 -6.84
C MET A 200 -20.57 10.52 -5.58
N ALA A 201 -20.45 11.11 -4.38
CA ALA A 201 -20.69 10.45 -3.09
C ALA A 201 -22.02 9.67 -2.97
N PRO A 202 -23.15 10.05 -3.62
CA PRO A 202 -24.39 9.28 -3.54
C PRO A 202 -24.25 7.79 -3.92
N VAL A 203 -23.34 7.45 -4.84
CA VAL A 203 -23.11 6.06 -5.29
C VAL A 203 -22.35 5.21 -4.27
N TYR A 204 -21.48 5.84 -3.48
CA TYR A 204 -20.47 5.16 -2.68
C TYR A 204 -20.84 5.09 -1.20
N GLY A 205 -20.40 4.02 -0.54
CA GLY A 205 -20.43 3.85 0.91
C GLY A 205 -19.16 4.37 1.61
N GLY A 206 -18.18 4.87 0.86
CA GLY A 206 -16.94 5.46 1.34
C GLY A 206 -16.01 5.89 0.20
N ILE A 207 -15.03 6.74 0.51
CA ILE A 207 -13.99 7.20 -0.43
C ILE A 207 -12.62 6.90 0.15
N ASN A 208 -11.82 6.13 -0.60
CA ASN A 208 -10.40 5.92 -0.35
C ASN A 208 -9.60 6.90 -1.21
N LEU A 209 -9.00 7.92 -0.59
CA LEU A 209 -8.05 8.82 -1.26
C LEU A 209 -6.70 8.13 -1.41
N GLU A 210 -6.09 8.28 -2.58
CA GLU A 210 -4.88 7.55 -2.96
C GLU A 210 -3.95 8.41 -3.84
N ASP A 211 -2.64 8.34 -3.60
CA ASP A 211 -1.60 8.92 -4.46
C ASP A 211 -1.83 10.43 -4.78
N ILE A 212 -2.33 11.20 -3.80
CA ILE A 212 -2.50 12.66 -3.90
C ILE A 212 -1.38 13.37 -3.16
N ALA A 213 -0.71 14.30 -3.82
CA ALA A 213 0.46 14.99 -3.26
C ALA A 213 0.10 15.91 -2.08
N ALA A 214 0.96 15.87 -1.06
CA ALA A 214 0.99 16.90 -0.01
C ALA A 214 1.44 18.26 -0.59
N PRO A 215 0.94 19.39 -0.06
CA PRO A 215 0.03 19.50 1.09
C PRO A 215 -1.46 19.39 0.75
N ARG A 216 -1.85 19.36 -0.55
CA ARG A 216 -3.26 19.38 -0.97
C ARG A 216 -4.07 18.23 -0.39
N CYS A 217 -3.46 17.05 -0.28
CA CYS A 217 -4.11 15.86 0.28
C CYS A 217 -4.71 16.11 1.68
N PHE A 218 -4.08 16.96 2.51
CA PHE A 218 -4.56 17.27 3.85
C PHE A 218 -5.86 18.08 3.81
N GLU A 219 -5.92 19.11 2.97
CA GLU A 219 -7.12 19.95 2.82
C GLU A 219 -8.27 19.16 2.19
N ILE A 220 -7.98 18.40 1.12
CA ILE A 220 -8.96 17.54 0.44
C ILE A 220 -9.56 16.56 1.44
N GLU A 221 -8.73 15.83 2.18
CA GLU A 221 -9.22 14.86 3.17
C GLU A 221 -10.04 15.54 4.26
N LYS A 222 -9.52 16.62 4.86
CA LYS A 222 -10.20 17.34 5.95
C LYS A 222 -11.59 17.80 5.51
N ARG A 223 -11.67 18.52 4.38
CA ARG A 223 -12.93 19.06 3.85
C ARG A 223 -13.91 17.95 3.49
N LEU A 224 -13.44 16.87 2.86
CA LEU A 224 -14.32 15.75 2.51
C LEU A 224 -14.84 15.02 3.75
N ARG A 225 -14.04 14.86 4.80
CA ARG A 225 -14.48 14.27 6.07
C ARG A 225 -15.48 15.16 6.81
N GLU A 226 -15.36 16.48 6.70
CA GLU A 226 -16.29 17.45 7.31
C GLU A 226 -17.62 17.59 6.53
N GLU A 227 -17.58 17.39 5.20
CA GLU A 227 -18.71 17.70 4.31
C GLU A 227 -19.49 16.48 3.81
N LEU A 228 -19.00 15.25 4.04
CA LEU A 228 -19.65 14.01 3.60
C LEU A 228 -20.23 13.19 4.75
N ASP A 229 -21.32 12.48 4.45
CA ASP A 229 -21.99 11.52 5.33
C ASP A 229 -21.45 10.08 5.17
N ILE A 230 -20.31 9.93 4.48
CA ILE A 230 -19.61 8.66 4.25
C ILE A 230 -18.15 8.78 4.66
N PRO A 231 -17.50 7.67 5.07
CA PRO A 231 -16.13 7.71 5.51
C PRO A 231 -15.19 8.07 4.36
N VAL A 232 -14.25 8.97 4.64
CA VAL A 232 -13.14 9.32 3.74
C VAL A 232 -11.83 9.02 4.43
N PHE A 233 -11.05 8.13 3.80
CA PHE A 233 -9.78 7.62 4.34
C PHE A 233 -8.69 7.81 3.29
N HIS A 234 -7.57 8.40 3.69
CA HIS A 234 -6.40 8.49 2.85
C HIS A 234 -5.41 7.38 3.22
N ASP A 235 -5.19 6.42 2.31
CA ASP A 235 -4.40 5.21 2.64
C ASP A 235 -2.91 5.53 2.87
N ASP A 236 -2.31 6.38 2.02
CA ASP A 236 -0.90 6.77 2.19
C ASP A 236 -0.63 7.49 3.51
N GLN A 237 -1.65 8.09 4.13
CA GLN A 237 -1.57 8.69 5.46
C GLN A 237 -1.86 7.65 6.54
N HIS A 238 -3.13 7.31 6.70
CA HIS A 238 -3.62 6.57 7.86
C HIS A 238 -3.32 5.08 7.75
N GLY A 239 -3.38 4.51 6.54
CA GLY A 239 -3.00 3.11 6.31
C GLY A 239 -1.56 2.87 6.68
N THR A 240 -0.66 3.73 6.19
CA THR A 240 0.77 3.70 6.54
C THR A 240 0.98 3.85 8.05
N ALA A 241 0.27 4.77 8.70
CA ALA A 241 0.36 4.98 10.15
C ALA A 241 -0.08 3.75 10.94
N ILE A 242 -1.20 3.11 10.57
CA ILE A 242 -1.71 1.89 11.19
C ILE A 242 -0.68 0.77 11.14
N VAL A 243 -0.14 0.46 9.95
CA VAL A 243 0.81 -0.66 9.80
C VAL A 243 2.16 -0.36 10.44
N THR A 244 2.59 0.90 10.44
CA THR A 244 3.81 1.33 11.12
C THR A 244 3.68 1.17 12.64
N LEU A 245 2.55 1.59 13.22
CA LEU A 245 2.28 1.39 14.64
C LEU A 245 2.20 -0.10 14.99
N ALA A 246 1.53 -0.91 14.17
CA ALA A 246 1.43 -2.35 14.39
C ALA A 246 2.82 -3.01 14.45
N ALA A 247 3.67 -2.73 13.47
CA ALA A 247 5.05 -3.19 13.43
C ALA A 247 5.85 -2.69 14.65
N LEU A 248 5.76 -1.39 14.96
CA LEU A 248 6.54 -0.77 16.04
C LEU A 248 6.19 -1.38 17.41
N ARG A 249 4.91 -1.64 17.68
CA ARG A 249 4.48 -2.29 18.93
C ARG A 249 5.17 -3.62 19.14
N ASN A 250 5.21 -4.45 18.10
CA ASN A 250 5.88 -5.76 18.16
C ASN A 250 7.41 -5.64 18.18
N ALA A 251 7.99 -4.70 17.43
CA ALA A 251 9.42 -4.43 17.48
C ALA A 251 9.89 -3.97 18.87
N LEU A 252 9.13 -3.09 19.53
CA LEU A 252 9.41 -2.63 20.89
C LEU A 252 9.37 -3.76 21.92
N LYS A 253 8.43 -4.72 21.78
CA LYS A 253 8.41 -5.94 22.59
C LYS A 253 9.69 -6.77 22.38
N VAL A 254 10.13 -6.96 21.13
CA VAL A 254 11.35 -7.73 20.79
C VAL A 254 12.60 -7.12 21.45
N VAL A 255 12.71 -5.79 21.50
CA VAL A 255 13.86 -5.11 22.10
C VAL A 255 13.65 -4.70 23.57
N GLU A 256 12.52 -5.10 24.17
CA GLU A 256 12.13 -4.82 25.56
C GLU A 256 12.10 -3.32 25.92
N LYS A 257 11.72 -2.46 24.97
CA LYS A 257 11.58 -1.00 25.15
C LYS A 257 10.12 -0.57 25.21
N LYS A 258 9.85 0.58 25.83
CA LYS A 258 8.51 1.19 25.86
C LYS A 258 8.49 2.43 24.99
N ILE A 259 7.36 2.66 24.30
CA ILE A 259 7.22 3.78 23.35
C ILE A 259 7.45 5.16 23.99
N GLN A 260 7.10 5.34 25.27
CA GLN A 260 7.32 6.60 25.96
C GLN A 260 8.78 6.88 26.35
N ASP A 261 9.65 5.86 26.32
CA ASP A 261 11.03 5.93 26.80
C ASP A 261 12.06 6.00 25.66
N VAL A 262 11.61 5.92 24.40
CA VAL A 262 12.48 5.85 23.22
C VAL A 262 12.59 7.17 22.46
N LYS A 263 13.76 7.44 21.89
CA LYS A 263 13.96 8.50 20.90
C LYS A 263 13.64 7.98 19.50
N ILE A 264 12.62 8.55 18.86
CA ILE A 264 12.17 8.17 17.52
C ILE A 264 12.53 9.26 16.52
N VAL A 265 13.30 8.91 15.48
CA VAL A 265 13.62 9.80 14.37
C VAL A 265 12.75 9.41 13.18
N VAL A 266 11.99 10.37 12.64
CA VAL A 266 11.13 10.18 11.46
C VAL A 266 11.69 10.99 10.31
N ALA A 267 12.13 10.32 9.24
CA ALA A 267 12.55 10.97 8.00
C ALA A 267 11.37 11.04 7.02
N GLY A 268 10.95 12.26 6.70
CA GLY A 268 9.80 12.55 5.86
C GLY A 268 8.65 13.15 6.67
N VAL A 269 8.30 14.40 6.37
CA VAL A 269 7.20 15.15 7.00
C VAL A 269 6.04 15.40 6.05
N GLY A 270 5.90 14.52 5.05
CA GLY A 270 4.76 14.50 4.13
C GLY A 270 3.53 13.82 4.74
N ALA A 271 2.63 13.36 3.88
CA ALA A 271 1.36 12.73 4.24
C ALA A 271 1.53 11.58 5.24
N ALA A 272 2.33 10.56 4.88
CA ALA A 272 2.60 9.39 5.73
C ALA A 272 3.26 9.77 7.07
N GLY A 273 4.34 10.56 7.03
CA GLY A 273 5.11 10.93 8.21
C GLY A 273 4.28 11.70 9.24
N ASN A 274 3.47 12.65 8.79
CA ASN A 274 2.58 13.40 9.66
C ASN A 274 1.56 12.49 10.37
N ALA A 275 0.93 11.56 9.65
CA ALA A 275 -0.04 10.63 10.21
C ALA A 275 0.61 9.61 11.18
N ILE A 276 1.79 9.09 10.84
CA ILE A 276 2.58 8.22 11.74
C ILE A 276 2.85 8.95 13.05
N ILE A 277 3.41 10.16 13.00
CA ILE A 277 3.79 10.93 14.18
C ILE A 277 2.58 11.18 15.09
N GLN A 278 1.45 11.61 14.53
CA GLN A 278 0.22 11.84 15.29
C GLN A 278 -0.25 10.56 16.00
N LEU A 279 -0.24 9.42 15.30
CA LEU A 279 -0.68 8.15 15.86
C LEU A 279 0.28 7.62 16.93
N LEU A 280 1.60 7.83 16.77
CA LEU A 280 2.60 7.50 17.77
C LEU A 280 2.45 8.35 19.04
N ILE A 281 2.22 9.65 18.91
CA ILE A 281 1.93 10.56 20.04
C ILE A 281 0.66 10.11 20.76
N ALA A 282 -0.40 9.76 20.02
CA ALA A 282 -1.63 9.22 20.59
C ALA A 282 -1.42 7.88 21.33
N GLN A 283 -0.31 7.18 21.09
CA GLN A 283 0.10 5.96 21.79
C GLN A 283 1.15 6.20 22.88
N GLY A 284 1.48 7.46 23.18
CA GLY A 284 2.36 7.84 24.29
C GLY A 284 3.82 8.04 23.91
N ALA A 285 4.17 8.11 22.62
CA ALA A 285 5.51 8.55 22.22
C ALA A 285 5.74 10.01 22.67
N THR A 286 6.85 10.26 23.35
CA THR A 286 7.16 11.57 23.95
C THR A 286 8.34 12.29 23.25
N ASN A 287 9.26 11.52 22.66
CA ASN A 287 10.46 12.04 22.03
C ASN A 287 10.53 11.63 20.55
N ILE A 288 9.96 12.47 19.69
CA ILE A 288 9.99 12.30 18.23
C ILE A 288 10.76 13.46 17.62
N VAL A 289 11.76 13.18 16.78
CA VAL A 289 12.44 14.19 15.94
C VAL A 289 12.02 13.96 14.49
N ALA A 290 11.18 14.85 13.97
CA ALA A 290 10.73 14.81 12.59
C ALA A 290 11.71 15.58 11.69
N CYS A 291 12.20 14.95 10.62
CA CYS A 291 13.16 15.56 9.69
C CYS A 291 12.56 15.70 8.30
N GLY A 292 12.58 16.94 7.79
CA GLY A 292 12.33 17.23 6.38
C GLY A 292 13.61 17.21 5.54
N ARG A 293 13.53 17.73 4.31
CA ARG A 293 14.71 17.84 3.43
C ARG A 293 15.80 18.78 3.96
N ASN A 294 15.42 19.75 4.79
CA ASN A 294 16.31 20.80 5.29
C ASN A 294 16.84 20.53 6.71
N GLY A 295 16.55 19.36 7.29
CA GLY A 295 16.89 19.04 8.68
C GLY A 295 15.65 18.80 9.54
N SER A 296 15.85 18.81 10.86
CA SER A 296 14.78 18.68 11.85
C SER A 296 13.74 19.80 11.73
N VAL A 297 12.48 19.48 11.95
CA VAL A 297 11.42 20.47 12.17
C VAL A 297 11.50 20.93 13.63
N HIS A 298 11.65 22.23 13.85
CA HIS A 298 11.86 22.83 15.17
C HIS A 298 11.16 24.19 15.29
N ARG A 299 11.01 24.68 16.53
CA ARG A 299 10.22 25.89 16.87
C ARG A 299 10.89 27.21 16.50
N ASN A 300 12.18 27.18 16.19
CA ASN A 300 12.94 28.38 15.80
C ASN A 300 12.85 28.69 14.30
N GLU A 301 12.22 27.82 13.50
CA GLU A 301 11.97 28.04 12.07
C GLU A 301 10.54 28.55 11.84
N THR A 302 10.36 29.49 10.91
CA THR A 302 9.02 29.94 10.50
C THR A 302 8.45 28.96 9.48
N HIS A 303 7.35 28.28 9.84
CA HIS A 303 6.66 27.34 8.98
C HIS A 303 5.46 28.00 8.31
N ILE A 304 5.41 27.96 6.97
CA ILE A 304 4.27 28.47 6.18
C ILE A 304 3.11 27.47 6.21
N ASP A 305 3.43 26.17 6.22
CA ASP A 305 2.43 25.11 6.20
C ASP A 305 1.96 24.77 7.63
N GLU A 306 0.63 24.73 7.84
CA GLU A 306 0.03 24.44 9.14
C GLU A 306 0.50 23.09 9.74
N HIS A 307 0.68 22.07 8.91
CA HIS A 307 1.13 20.76 9.37
C HIS A 307 2.56 20.78 9.94
N ARG A 308 3.49 21.56 9.35
CA ARG A 308 4.86 21.67 9.86
C ARG A 308 4.92 22.51 11.13
N ALA A 309 4.11 23.56 11.20
CA ALA A 309 3.94 24.33 12.43
C ALA A 309 3.44 23.42 13.56
N TRP A 310 2.44 22.58 13.29
CA TRP A 310 1.96 21.60 14.26
C TRP A 310 3.07 20.62 14.68
N LEU A 311 3.85 20.08 13.74
CA LEU A 311 4.98 19.20 14.07
C LEU A 311 6.02 19.91 14.96
N ALA A 312 6.39 21.16 14.67
CA ALA A 312 7.35 21.91 15.48
C ALA A 312 6.88 22.09 16.93
N GLU A 313 5.58 22.32 17.13
CA GLU A 313 4.99 22.53 18.46
C GLU A 313 4.75 21.23 19.25
N ASN A 314 4.53 20.10 18.56
CA ASN A 314 4.12 18.85 19.20
C ASN A 314 5.21 17.76 19.21
N THR A 315 6.35 18.01 18.56
CA THR A 315 7.49 17.09 18.52
C THR A 315 8.77 17.78 18.99
N ASN A 316 9.88 17.05 18.97
CA ASN A 316 11.22 17.57 19.21
C ASN A 316 11.30 18.33 20.55
N PRO A 317 11.12 17.64 21.69
CA PRO A 317 11.02 18.27 23.01
C PRO A 317 12.24 19.13 23.34
N ASP A 318 13.43 18.68 22.92
CA ASP A 318 14.69 19.38 23.15
C ASP A 318 14.96 20.51 22.15
N ASN A 319 14.04 20.76 21.20
CA ASN A 319 14.17 21.74 20.14
C ASN A 319 15.48 21.58 19.35
N PHE A 320 15.87 20.32 19.08
CA PHE A 320 17.04 19.97 18.30
C PHE A 320 16.97 20.66 16.93
N ASP A 321 18.06 21.33 16.55
CA ASP A 321 18.26 22.01 15.28
C ASP A 321 19.50 21.41 14.64
N GLY A 322 19.28 20.54 13.65
CA GLY A 322 20.36 19.84 12.98
C GLY A 322 19.86 18.98 11.82
N THR A 323 20.80 18.24 11.24
CA THR A 323 20.55 17.36 10.11
C THR A 323 19.91 16.04 10.56
N LEU A 324 19.31 15.32 9.60
CA LEU A 324 18.84 13.96 9.82
C LEU A 324 19.97 13.06 10.35
N HIS A 325 21.19 13.20 9.83
CA HIS A 325 22.32 12.36 10.20
C HIS A 325 22.73 12.57 11.66
N GLU A 326 22.74 13.81 12.12
CA GLU A 326 23.03 14.13 13.52
C GLU A 326 21.93 13.62 14.46
N ALA A 327 20.66 13.72 14.04
CA ALA A 327 19.51 13.24 14.82
C ALA A 327 19.56 11.73 15.10
N MET A 328 20.21 10.93 14.24
CA MET A 328 20.34 9.47 14.39
C MET A 328 21.19 9.03 15.58
N THR A 329 22.07 9.91 16.07
CA THR A 329 22.91 9.61 17.25
C THR A 329 22.03 9.30 18.45
N ASP A 330 22.28 8.15 19.09
CA ASP A 330 21.50 7.64 20.22
C ASP A 330 19.99 7.48 19.95
N ALA A 331 19.56 7.44 18.69
CA ALA A 331 18.16 7.15 18.35
C ALA A 331 17.86 5.67 18.60
N ASP A 332 16.72 5.37 19.22
CA ASP A 332 16.25 3.99 19.43
C ASP A 332 15.50 3.45 18.21
N VAL A 333 14.78 4.33 17.53
CA VAL A 333 13.90 4.00 16.41
C VAL A 333 14.13 4.97 15.28
N PHE A 334 14.31 4.45 14.07
CA PHE A 334 14.24 5.21 12.83
C PHE A 334 13.03 4.77 12.01
N ILE A 335 12.26 5.73 11.51
CA ILE A 335 11.14 5.50 10.60
C ILE A 335 11.33 6.39 9.36
N GLY A 336 11.62 5.75 8.24
CA GLY A 336 11.77 6.38 6.94
C GLY A 336 10.49 6.26 6.11
N VAL A 337 9.96 7.42 5.69
CA VAL A 337 8.89 7.58 4.70
C VAL A 337 9.23 8.74 3.76
N SER A 338 10.47 8.73 3.26
CA SER A 338 11.07 9.86 2.55
C SER A 338 11.51 9.48 1.14
N GLY A 339 12.81 9.31 0.91
CA GLY A 339 13.40 9.01 -0.37
C GLY A 339 14.58 8.04 -0.25
N PRO A 340 15.10 7.58 -1.39
CA PRO A 340 16.10 6.52 -1.41
C PRO A 340 17.47 6.98 -0.89
N ASN A 341 18.19 6.09 -0.20
CA ASN A 341 19.59 6.25 0.20
C ASN A 341 19.92 7.54 0.97
N VAL A 342 19.03 7.94 1.89
CA VAL A 342 19.23 9.13 2.74
C VAL A 342 20.17 8.86 3.93
N LEU A 343 20.37 7.59 4.31
CA LEU A 343 21.25 7.16 5.40
C LEU A 343 22.28 6.12 4.93
N GLY A 344 23.47 6.15 5.52
CA GLY A 344 24.54 5.16 5.34
C GLY A 344 24.78 4.32 6.59
N GLU A 345 25.79 3.43 6.51
CA GLU A 345 26.18 2.53 7.60
C GLU A 345 26.55 3.29 8.89
N GLU A 346 27.27 4.41 8.76
CA GLU A 346 27.72 5.24 9.88
C GLU A 346 26.56 5.74 10.74
N GLN A 347 25.47 6.18 10.12
CA GLN A 347 24.31 6.71 10.85
C GLN A 347 23.56 5.60 11.60
N ILE A 348 23.49 4.39 11.05
CA ILE A 348 22.86 3.26 11.76
C ILE A 348 23.76 2.79 12.90
N ALA A 349 25.08 2.76 12.69
CA ALA A 349 26.04 2.38 13.74
C ALA A 349 26.06 3.37 14.93
N ALA A 350 25.67 4.63 14.69
CA ALA A 350 25.57 5.66 15.73
C ALA A 350 24.26 5.61 16.56
N MET A 351 23.31 4.74 16.18
CA MET A 351 22.06 4.56 16.92
C MET A 351 22.28 3.88 18.28
N ALA A 352 21.26 3.95 19.15
CA ALA A 352 21.28 3.27 20.43
C ALA A 352 21.35 1.73 20.28
N SER A 353 21.83 1.05 21.32
CA SER A 353 21.81 -0.42 21.36
C SER A 353 20.40 -0.97 21.18
N ASN A 354 20.27 -2.09 20.46
CA ASN A 354 18.98 -2.68 20.09
C ASN A 354 18.08 -1.68 19.33
N ALA A 355 18.67 -0.98 18.36
CA ALA A 355 17.94 -0.06 17.49
C ALA A 355 16.90 -0.78 16.61
N ILE A 356 15.83 -0.06 16.27
CA ILE A 356 14.80 -0.47 15.33
C ILE A 356 14.90 0.44 14.10
N VAL A 357 14.96 -0.15 12.90
CA VAL A 357 15.08 0.60 11.63
C VAL A 357 13.96 0.19 10.69
N PHE A 358 13.03 1.10 10.43
CA PHE A 358 11.98 0.95 9.42
C PHE A 358 12.34 1.82 8.21
N ALA A 359 12.75 1.21 7.10
CA ALA A 359 13.12 1.90 5.85
C ALA A 359 12.07 1.62 4.77
N MET A 360 11.02 2.46 4.70
CA MET A 360 9.78 2.15 3.99
C MET A 360 9.64 2.84 2.63
N ALA A 361 10.62 3.64 2.19
CA ALA A 361 10.62 4.19 0.84
C ALA A 361 10.63 3.09 -0.23
N ASN A 362 9.81 3.27 -1.27
CA ASN A 362 9.70 2.37 -2.41
C ASN A 362 10.08 3.10 -3.72
N PRO A 363 10.70 2.40 -4.69
CA PRO A 363 11.14 1.00 -4.63
C PRO A 363 12.48 0.81 -3.88
N THR A 364 13.22 1.90 -3.65
CA THR A 364 14.53 1.89 -3.00
C THR A 364 14.42 2.51 -1.60
N PRO A 365 14.74 1.76 -0.53
CA PRO A 365 14.63 2.25 0.84
C PRO A 365 15.60 3.39 1.20
N GLU A 366 15.37 4.02 2.35
CA GLU A 366 16.20 5.08 2.93
C GLU A 366 17.64 4.62 3.23
N VAL A 367 17.81 3.35 3.57
CA VAL A 367 19.10 2.70 3.84
C VAL A 367 19.03 1.26 3.33
N ASP A 368 20.15 0.71 2.86
CA ASP A 368 20.22 -0.70 2.48
C ASP A 368 19.85 -1.59 3.69
N PRO A 369 18.80 -2.42 3.60
CA PRO A 369 18.38 -3.27 4.72
C PRO A 369 19.47 -4.25 5.20
N VAL A 370 20.35 -4.69 4.30
CA VAL A 370 21.47 -5.58 4.64
C VAL A 370 22.52 -4.84 5.46
N ILE A 371 22.73 -3.55 5.19
CA ILE A 371 23.62 -2.70 6.00
C ILE A 371 22.97 -2.42 7.35
N ALA A 372 21.68 -2.04 7.37
CA ALA A 372 20.96 -1.75 8.60
C ALA A 372 20.97 -2.96 9.57
N ALA A 373 20.78 -4.17 9.04
CA ALA A 373 20.73 -5.41 9.84
C ALA A 373 22.06 -5.80 10.51
N ARG A 374 23.18 -5.14 10.17
CA ARG A 374 24.46 -5.34 10.86
C ARG A 374 24.51 -4.64 12.22
N HIS A 375 23.71 -3.60 12.39
CA HIS A 375 23.79 -2.66 13.52
C HIS A 375 22.47 -2.57 14.30
N ALA A 376 21.33 -2.69 13.61
CA ALA A 376 20.00 -2.67 14.22
C ALA A 376 19.54 -4.08 14.62
N ALA A 377 18.81 -4.17 15.73
CA ALA A 377 18.22 -5.43 16.20
C ALA A 377 17.01 -5.85 15.38
N VAL A 378 16.23 -4.88 14.90
CA VAL A 378 15.04 -5.11 14.07
C VAL A 378 15.10 -4.22 12.84
N VAL A 379 14.94 -4.82 11.66
CA VAL A 379 14.85 -4.10 10.39
C VAL A 379 13.55 -4.48 9.69
N ALA A 380 12.84 -3.47 9.19
CA ALA A 380 11.62 -3.63 8.41
C ALA A 380 11.65 -2.70 7.20
N THR A 381 10.96 -3.09 6.13
CA THR A 381 10.97 -2.34 4.86
C THR A 381 9.60 -2.38 4.19
N GLY A 382 9.39 -1.55 3.15
CA GLY A 382 8.22 -1.66 2.28
C GLY A 382 8.27 -2.82 1.27
N ARG A 383 9.44 -3.47 1.13
CA ARG A 383 9.70 -4.46 0.09
C ARG A 383 9.34 -5.87 0.51
N SER A 384 8.83 -6.66 -0.42
CA SER A 384 8.39 -8.05 -0.19
C SER A 384 9.52 -9.07 -0.19
N ASP A 385 10.73 -8.70 -0.65
CA ASP A 385 11.88 -9.60 -0.70
C ASP A 385 12.73 -9.60 0.59
N PHE A 386 12.31 -8.84 1.61
CA PHE A 386 12.92 -8.82 2.94
C PHE A 386 11.92 -9.27 4.02
N PRO A 387 12.40 -9.78 5.17
CA PRO A 387 11.57 -9.96 6.36
C PRO A 387 10.89 -8.66 6.79
N ASN A 388 9.81 -8.77 7.55
CA ASN A 388 9.08 -7.63 8.12
C ASN A 388 8.65 -6.60 7.06
N GLN A 389 7.90 -7.06 6.05
CA GLN A 389 7.32 -6.14 5.07
C GLN A 389 6.19 -5.32 5.73
N ILE A 390 6.41 -4.00 5.86
CA ILE A 390 5.37 -3.05 6.27
C ILE A 390 4.62 -2.61 5.02
N ASN A 391 3.36 -3.05 4.89
CA ASN A 391 2.55 -2.83 3.70
C ASN A 391 1.10 -2.49 4.08
N ASN A 392 0.59 -1.38 3.54
CA ASN A 392 -0.75 -0.85 3.80
C ASN A 392 -1.88 -1.85 3.47
N VAL A 393 -1.62 -2.86 2.63
CA VAL A 393 -2.56 -3.98 2.36
C VAL A 393 -3.03 -4.68 3.63
N LEU A 394 -2.23 -4.66 4.71
CA LEU A 394 -2.65 -5.22 6.00
C LEU A 394 -3.73 -4.37 6.70
N ALA A 395 -3.86 -3.09 6.35
CA ALA A 395 -4.78 -2.16 6.99
C ALA A 395 -6.01 -1.87 6.13
N PHE A 396 -5.86 -1.26 4.95
CA PHE A 396 -6.98 -0.65 4.23
C PHE A 396 -8.16 -1.58 3.91
N PRO A 397 -7.97 -2.88 3.55
CA PRO A 397 -9.11 -3.73 3.22
C PRO A 397 -9.99 -3.97 4.44
N GLY A 398 -9.37 -4.40 5.55
CA GLY A 398 -10.06 -4.66 6.80
C GLY A 398 -10.62 -3.40 7.43
N PHE A 399 -9.87 -2.29 7.35
CA PHE A 399 -10.30 -1.01 7.91
C PHE A 399 -11.61 -0.54 7.27
N PHE A 400 -11.66 -0.47 5.94
CA PHE A 400 -12.89 -0.10 5.23
C PHE A 400 -14.03 -1.09 5.41
N ARG A 401 -13.74 -2.39 5.48
CA ARG A 401 -14.77 -3.39 5.80
C ARG A 401 -15.40 -3.10 7.15
N GLY A 402 -14.60 -2.78 8.16
CA GLY A 402 -15.08 -2.37 9.48
C GLY A 402 -15.94 -1.10 9.44
N LEU A 403 -15.51 -0.07 8.70
CA LEU A 403 -16.30 1.16 8.48
C LEU A 403 -17.64 0.87 7.80
N LEU A 404 -17.61 0.08 6.74
CA LEU A 404 -18.79 -0.33 5.98
C LEU A 404 -19.70 -1.27 6.77
N ASP A 405 -19.20 -2.07 7.71
CA ASP A 405 -20.06 -2.89 8.58
C ASP A 405 -20.71 -2.05 9.67
N ALA A 406 -19.96 -1.13 10.26
CA ALA A 406 -20.45 -0.24 11.31
C ALA A 406 -21.40 0.85 10.78
N GLY A 407 -21.31 1.21 9.49
CA GLY A 407 -22.13 2.26 8.90
C GLY A 407 -21.80 3.65 9.44
N VAL A 408 -20.53 3.89 9.77
CA VAL A 408 -20.05 5.18 10.32
C VAL A 408 -19.39 6.03 9.24
N SER A 409 -19.55 7.35 9.34
CA SER A 409 -18.85 8.35 8.52
C SER A 409 -17.54 8.81 9.15
N ASP A 410 -17.49 8.88 10.48
CA ASP A 410 -16.33 9.40 11.21
C ASP A 410 -15.25 8.33 11.38
N ILE A 411 -13.99 8.73 11.20
CA ILE A 411 -12.81 7.91 11.49
C ILE A 411 -12.09 8.52 12.70
N THR A 412 -11.98 7.78 13.81
CA THR A 412 -11.35 8.31 15.03
C THR A 412 -9.95 7.71 15.24
N PRO A 413 -9.07 8.40 16.01
CA PRO A 413 -7.77 7.83 16.39
C PRO A 413 -7.90 6.46 17.06
N ASN A 414 -8.92 6.25 17.90
CA ASN A 414 -9.19 4.96 18.53
C ASN A 414 -9.43 3.84 17.53
N MET A 415 -10.08 4.12 16.39
CA MET A 415 -10.28 3.14 15.33
C MET A 415 -8.97 2.80 14.62
N LEU A 416 -8.10 3.79 14.37
CA LEU A 416 -6.77 3.57 13.79
C LEU A 416 -5.90 2.71 14.72
N VAL A 417 -5.92 3.01 16.03
CA VAL A 417 -5.21 2.21 17.04
C VAL A 417 -5.77 0.79 17.11
N ALA A 418 -7.08 0.61 17.13
CA ALA A 418 -7.72 -0.71 17.17
C ALA A 418 -7.33 -1.57 15.95
N ALA A 419 -7.23 -0.95 14.77
CA ALA A 419 -6.72 -1.62 13.57
C ALA A 419 -5.26 -2.03 13.71
N ALA A 420 -4.39 -1.14 14.23
CA ALA A 420 -2.98 -1.44 14.44
C ALA A 420 -2.78 -2.57 15.46
N GLU A 421 -3.56 -2.58 16.54
CA GLU A 421 -3.56 -3.64 17.54
C GLU A 421 -4.03 -4.98 16.97
N ALA A 422 -5.09 -4.99 16.16
CA ALA A 422 -5.56 -6.19 15.50
C ALA A 422 -4.48 -6.80 14.60
N ILE A 423 -3.76 -5.98 13.81
CA ILE A 423 -2.65 -6.45 12.97
C ILE A 423 -1.49 -6.97 13.84
N ALA A 424 -1.09 -6.22 14.87
CA ALA A 424 0.03 -6.62 15.74
C ALA A 424 -0.23 -7.96 16.44
N ASN A 425 -1.47 -8.18 16.89
CA ASN A 425 -1.88 -9.39 17.61
C ASN A 425 -2.00 -10.64 16.72
N ARG A 426 -1.88 -10.50 15.39
CA ARG A 426 -1.78 -11.66 14.48
C ARG A 426 -0.43 -12.38 14.60
N VAL A 427 0.60 -11.69 15.09
CA VAL A 427 1.87 -12.30 15.45
C VAL A 427 1.78 -12.73 16.91
N SER A 428 1.79 -14.03 17.15
CA SER A 428 1.74 -14.59 18.50
C SER A 428 3.04 -14.34 19.26
N ASP A 429 2.99 -14.36 20.60
CA ASP A 429 4.18 -14.17 21.43
C ASP A 429 5.23 -15.29 21.22
N ASP A 430 4.83 -16.49 20.77
CA ASP A 430 5.74 -17.60 20.45
C ASP A 430 6.38 -17.51 19.07
N GLU A 431 5.78 -16.78 18.13
CA GLU A 431 6.35 -16.51 16.80
C GLU A 431 7.16 -15.21 16.77
N LEU A 432 6.88 -14.28 17.69
CA LEU A 432 7.43 -12.94 17.70
C LEU A 432 8.96 -12.97 17.84
N ASN A 433 9.66 -12.42 16.84
CA ASN A 433 11.11 -12.28 16.85
C ASN A 433 11.56 -11.14 15.92
N ALA A 434 12.86 -10.83 15.91
CA ALA A 434 13.43 -9.74 15.11
C ALA A 434 13.14 -9.81 13.60
N SER A 435 12.89 -11.00 13.05
CA SER A 435 12.55 -11.23 11.65
C SER A 435 11.05 -11.45 11.40
N TYR A 436 10.21 -11.40 12.44
CA TYR A 436 8.77 -11.59 12.34
C TYR A 436 8.02 -10.73 13.37
N ILE A 437 7.84 -9.44 13.04
CA ILE A 437 7.09 -8.46 13.86
C ILE A 437 5.73 -8.07 13.28
N ILE A 438 5.46 -8.45 12.03
CA ILE A 438 4.24 -8.09 11.30
C ILE A 438 3.80 -9.31 10.48
N PRO A 439 2.48 -9.63 10.40
CA PRO A 439 2.03 -10.83 9.70
C PRO A 439 2.23 -10.70 8.19
N SER A 440 2.10 -11.83 7.49
CA SER A 440 2.08 -11.82 6.02
C SER A 440 0.86 -11.07 5.48
N VAL A 441 1.02 -10.34 4.37
CA VAL A 441 -0.10 -9.74 3.61
C VAL A 441 -1.11 -10.78 3.11
N PHE A 442 -0.74 -12.06 3.09
CA PHE A 442 -1.59 -13.17 2.68
C PHE A 442 -2.21 -13.94 3.85
N ASP A 443 -2.03 -13.52 5.10
CA ASP A 443 -2.78 -14.10 6.21
C ASP A 443 -4.28 -13.78 6.04
N PRO A 444 -5.14 -14.79 5.81
CA PRO A 444 -6.55 -14.55 5.48
C PRO A 444 -7.36 -13.99 6.65
N HIS A 445 -6.82 -13.99 7.87
CA HIS A 445 -7.53 -13.53 9.06
C HIS A 445 -7.34 -12.03 9.32
N VAL A 446 -6.25 -11.42 8.82
CA VAL A 446 -5.90 -10.02 9.11
C VAL A 446 -7.06 -9.07 8.81
N ALA A 447 -7.61 -9.13 7.59
CA ALA A 447 -8.67 -8.21 7.19
C ALA A 447 -9.96 -8.37 8.01
N GLY A 448 -10.31 -9.60 8.39
CA GLY A 448 -11.48 -9.89 9.22
C GLY A 448 -11.31 -9.41 10.67
N ASP A 449 -10.13 -9.61 11.25
CA ASP A 449 -9.80 -9.18 12.61
C ASP A 449 -9.74 -7.65 12.69
N VAL A 450 -9.12 -6.99 11.71
CA VAL A 450 -9.11 -5.53 11.60
C VAL A 450 -10.53 -4.98 11.46
N ALA A 451 -11.36 -5.56 10.59
CA ALA A 451 -12.74 -5.13 10.41
C ALA A 451 -13.54 -5.22 11.71
N SER A 452 -13.40 -6.33 12.44
CA SER A 452 -14.07 -6.56 13.72
C SER A 452 -13.62 -5.57 14.78
N ALA A 453 -12.32 -5.30 14.89
CA ALA A 453 -11.76 -4.34 15.84
C ALA A 453 -12.23 -2.91 15.54
N VAL A 454 -12.22 -2.51 14.28
CA VAL A 454 -12.67 -1.18 13.83
C VAL A 454 -14.17 -0.99 14.10
N ALA A 455 -15.00 -2.00 13.79
CA ALA A 455 -16.43 -1.93 14.05
C ALA A 455 -16.74 -1.84 15.56
N ALA A 456 -16.01 -2.57 16.41
CA ALA A 456 -16.15 -2.49 17.86
C ALA A 456 -15.73 -1.11 18.41
N ALA A 457 -14.62 -0.56 17.91
CA ALA A 457 -14.16 0.78 18.27
C ALA A 457 -15.16 1.87 17.85
N ALA A 458 -15.78 1.71 16.67
CA ALA A 458 -16.82 2.62 16.19
C ALA A 458 -18.05 2.65 17.12
N ALA A 459 -18.55 1.48 17.53
CA ALA A 459 -19.71 1.37 18.42
C ALA A 459 -19.46 2.00 19.81
N SER A 460 -18.24 1.90 20.32
CA SER A 460 -17.86 2.46 21.62
C SER A 460 -17.93 4.00 21.60
N ASN A 461 -17.48 4.63 20.50
CA ASN A 461 -17.54 6.09 20.34
C ASN A 461 -18.99 6.64 20.26
N THR A 462 -19.93 5.88 19.68
CA THR A 462 -21.35 6.29 19.64
C THR A 462 -21.98 6.33 21.04
N THR A 463 -21.51 5.46 21.94
CA THR A 463 -22.01 5.37 23.32
C THR A 463 -21.54 6.55 24.17
N GLU A 464 -20.31 7.04 23.94
CA GLU A 464 -19.80 8.24 24.63
C GLU A 464 -20.55 9.51 24.21
N ARG A 465 -20.86 9.68 22.92
CA ARG A 465 -21.63 10.84 22.41
C ARG A 465 -23.09 10.89 22.87
N THR A 466 -23.68 9.78 23.30
CA THR A 466 -25.07 9.73 23.80
C THR A 466 -25.16 9.95 25.32
N GLN A 467 -24.02 9.96 26.01
CA GLN A 467 -23.93 10.20 27.46
C GLN A 467 -23.39 11.60 27.82
N SER A 468 -22.74 12.30 26.87
CA SER A 468 -22.38 13.73 26.94
C SER A 468 -23.51 14.62 26.45
#